data_AF-A0A1X9SXD3-F1
#
_entry.id   AF-A0A1X9SXD3-F1
#
_cell.length_a   1.000
_cell.length_b   1.000
_cell.length_c   1.000
_cell.angle_alpha   90.00
_cell.angle_beta   90.00
_cell.angle_gamma   90.00
#
_symmetry.space_group_name_H-M   'P 1'
#
loop_
_entity.id
_entity.type
_entity.pdbx_description
1 polymer ?
#
loop_
_entity_poly.entity_id
_entity_poly.type
_entity_poly.pdbx_seq_one_letter_code
_entity_poly.pdbx_strand_id
1 'polypeptide(L)' 'MNWLNEFKAALVSENLDRIEYLINNYPPKLSPEELECTAELLKSATQLFRNRQKELEVELKKVKKAKKYDF' A
#
# COMPACT_ATOMS: atom_id res chain seq x y z
N MET A 1 11.86 9.73 15.42
CA MET A 1 10.50 9.92 14.89
C MET A 1 9.87 8.55 14.65
N ASN A 2 8.81 8.19 15.39
CA ASN A 2 8.25 6.84 15.35
C ASN A 2 7.43 6.58 14.06
N TRP A 3 6.73 7.59 13.55
CA TRP A 3 5.86 7.46 12.37
C TRP A 3 6.59 7.02 11.09
N LEU A 4 7.71 7.67 10.74
CA LEU A 4 8.44 7.35 9.51
C LEU A 4 9.03 5.92 9.54
N ASN A 5 9.50 5.49 10.71
CA ASN A 5 9.99 4.13 10.90
C ASN A 5 8.86 3.11 10.81
N GLU A 6 7.71 3.40 11.41
CA GLU A 6 6.52 2.57 11.27
C GLU A 6 6.01 2.51 9.83
N PHE A 7 6.09 3.62 9.08
CA PHE A 7 5.68 3.66 7.67
C PHE A 7 6.60 2.82 6.79
N LYS A 8 7.92 2.91 7.01
CA LYS A 8 8.91 2.05 6.36
C LYS A 8 8.68 0.57 6.69
N ALA A 9 8.45 0.25 7.96
CA ALA A 9 8.17 -1.12 8.39
C ALA A 9 6.88 -1.67 7.76
N ALA A 10 5.82 -0.85 7.73
CA ALA A 10 4.55 -1.21 7.11
C ALA A 10 4.73 -1.49 5.61
N LEU A 11 5.52 -0.68 4.89
CA LEU A 11 5.86 -0.91 3.48
C LEU A 11 6.63 -2.21 3.27
N VAL A 12 7.66 -2.49 4.09
CA VAL A 12 8.44 -3.73 3.98
C VAL A 12 7.60 -4.97 4.27
N SER A 13 6.70 -4.88 5.25
CA SER A 13 5.77 -5.96 5.58
C SER A 13 4.55 -6.04 4.66
N GLU A 14 4.45 -5.12 3.68
CA GLU A 14 3.31 -4.95 2.79
C GLU A 14 1.94 -4.86 3.50
N ASN A 15 1.93 -4.33 4.72
CA ASN A 15 0.72 -4.21 5.53
C ASN A 15 -0.11 -3.01 5.06
N LEU A 16 -1.03 -3.25 4.12
CA LEU A 16 -1.84 -2.20 3.47
C LEU A 16 -2.69 -1.41 4.46
N ASP A 17 -3.32 -2.08 5.44
CA ASP A 17 -4.16 -1.42 6.45
C ASP A 17 -3.32 -0.45 7.30
N ARG A 18 -2.10 -0.87 7.67
CA ARG A 18 -1.20 -0.01 8.44
C ARG A 18 -0.69 1.16 7.61
N ILE A 19 -0.38 0.94 6.33
CA ILE A 19 0.03 2.00 5.40
C ILE A 19 -1.10 3.03 5.27
N GLU A 20 -2.34 2.60 5.03
CA GLU A 20 -3.50 3.48 4.91
C GLU A 20 -3.74 4.27 6.20
N TYR A 21 -3.69 3.60 7.36
CA TYR A 21 -3.79 4.26 8.66
C TYR A 21 -2.75 5.37 8.81
N LEU A 22 -1.48 5.08 8.50
CA LEU A 22 -0.39 6.03 8.69
C LEU A 22 -0.49 7.22 7.73
N ILE A 23 -0.97 7.01 6.50
CA ILE A 23 -1.25 8.09 5.53
C ILE A 23 -2.35 9.01 6.04
N ASN A 24 -3.44 8.44 6.57
CA ASN A 24 -4.55 9.22 7.11
C ASN A 24 -4.23 9.89 8.46
N ASN A 25 -3.21 9.41 9.17
CA ASN A 25 -2.75 9.93 10.46
C ASN A 25 -1.35 10.52 10.33
N TYR A 26 -1.19 11.43 9.38
CA TYR A 26 0.07 12.07 9.07
C TYR A 26 0.56 12.96 10.23
N PRO A 27 1.85 12.93 10.60
CA PRO A 27 2.38 13.77 11.66
C PRO A 27 2.34 15.25 11.26
N PRO A 28 1.96 16.17 12.17
CA PRO A 28 1.75 17.58 11.86
C PRO A 28 3.05 18.35 11.60
N LYS A 29 4.21 17.79 11.96
CA LYS A 29 5.52 18.40 11.76
C LYS A 29 6.50 17.33 11.28
N LEU A 30 7.09 17.56 10.12
CA LEU A 30 8.21 16.79 9.58
C LEU A 30 9.27 17.78 9.12
N SER A 31 10.54 17.42 9.28
CA SER A 31 11.63 18.19 8.70
C SER A 31 11.57 18.13 7.15
N PRO A 32 12.20 19.07 6.43
CA PRO A 32 12.27 19.01 4.97
C PRO A 32 12.82 17.68 4.42
N GLU A 33 13.83 17.11 5.08
CA GLU A 33 14.42 15.81 4.74
C GLU A 33 13.42 14.66 4.95
N GLU A 34 12.65 14.72 6.04
CA GLU A 34 11.61 13.73 6.32
C GLU A 34 10.45 13.83 5.33
N LEU A 35 10.11 15.05 4.87
CA LEU A 35 9.09 15.26 3.83
C LEU A 35 9.52 14.66 2.49
N GLU A 36 10.77 14.87 2.08
CA GLU A 36 11.31 14.28 0.85
C GLU A 36 11.32 12.75 0.92
N CYS A 37 11.79 12.19 2.04
CA CYS A 37 11.75 10.76 2.27
C CYS A 37 10.32 10.22 2.22
N THR A 38 9.37 10.92 2.85
CA THR A 38 7.96 10.51 2.88
C THR A 38 7.33 10.55 1.49
N ALA A 39 7.66 11.55 0.67
CA ALA A 39 7.18 11.64 -0.70
C ALA A 39 7.59 10.43 -1.55
N GLU A 40 8.85 9.98 -1.43
CA GLU A 40 9.31 8.77 -2.12
C GLU A 40 8.62 7.50 -1.59
N LEU A 41 8.44 7.38 -0.27
CA LEU A 41 7.75 6.24 0.33
C LEU A 41 6.26 6.17 -0.08
N LEU A 42 5.59 7.31 -0.27
CA LEU A 42 4.22 7.35 -0.79
C LEU A 42 4.13 6.85 -2.24
N LYS A 43 5.15 7.08 -3.06
CA LYS A 43 5.23 6.50 -4.41
C LYS A 43 5.35 4.98 -4.33
N SER A 44 6.20 4.47 -3.44
CA SER A 44 6.33 3.02 -3.19
C SER A 44 5.01 2.42 -2.71
N ALA A 45 4.31 3.07 -1.78
CA ALA A 45 2.98 2.67 -1.32
C ALA A 45 1.99 2.58 -2.49
N THR A 46 1.93 3.61 -3.32
CA THR A 46 1.04 3.65 -4.50
C THR A 46 1.32 2.50 -5.46
N GLN A 47 2.60 2.18 -5.68
CA GLN A 47 2.98 1.06 -6.54
C GLN A 47 2.57 -0.29 -5.94
N LEU A 48 2.72 -0.46 -4.62
CA LEU A 48 2.28 -1.65 -3.90
C LEU A 48 0.76 -1.86 -4.05
N PHE A 49 -0.05 -0.83 -3.80
CA PHE A 49 -1.51 -0.91 -3.97
C PHE A 49 -1.91 -1.27 -5.40
N ARG A 50 -1.25 -0.69 -6.41
CA ARG A 50 -1.51 -1.03 -7.82
C ARG A 50 -1.18 -2.48 -8.15
N ASN A 51 -0.12 -3.03 -7.58
CA ASN A 51 0.25 -4.43 -7.79
C ASN A 51 -0.80 -5.36 -7.18
N ARG A 52 -1.20 -5.10 -5.93
CA ARG A 52 -2.25 -5.87 -5.25
C ARG A 52 -3.60 -5.80 -5.95
N GLN A 53 -3.98 -4.63 -6.47
CA GLN A 53 -5.18 -4.49 -7.28
C GLN A 53 -5.14 -5.39 -8.53
N LYS A 54 -4.01 -5.43 -9.25
CA LYS A 54 -3.84 -6.29 -10.43
C LYS A 54 -3.93 -7.78 -10.07
N GLU A 55 -3.34 -8.20 -8.95
CA GLU A 55 -3.43 -9.59 -8.47
C GLU A 55 -4.89 -9.98 -8.22
N LEU A 56 -5.63 -9.15 -7.49
CA LEU A 56 -7.06 -9.36 -7.21
C LEU A 56 -7.91 -9.40 -8.48
N GLU A 57 -7.62 -8.56 -9.47
CA GLU A 57 -8.31 -8.60 -10.77
C GLU A 57 -8.06 -9.91 -11.53
N VAL A 58 -6.85 -10.47 -11.46
CA VAL A 58 -6.53 -11.75 -12.06
C VAL A 58 -7.27 -12.88 -11.35
N GLU A 59 -7.30 -12.88 -10.02
CA GLU A 59 -8.05 -13.86 -9.24
C GLU A 59 -9.55 -13.79 -9.52
N LEU A 60 -10.12 -12.59 -9.56
CA LEU A 60 -11.52 -12.38 -9.91
C LEU A 60 -11.84 -12.92 -11.32
N LYS A 61 -10.95 -12.70 -12.30
CA LYS A 61 -11.10 -13.25 -13.65
C LYS A 61 -11.07 -14.78 -13.65
N LYS A 62 -10.21 -15.41 -12.84
CA LYS A 62 -10.16 -16.89 -12.70
C LYS A 62 -11.48 -17.42 -12.12
N VAL A 63 -11.97 -16.82 -11.04
CA VAL A 63 -13.25 -17.22 -10.42
C VAL A 63 -14.42 -17.07 -11.39
N LYS A 64 -14.49 -15.95 -12.14
CA LYS A 64 -15.52 -15.74 -13.16
C LYS A 64 -15.48 -16.78 -14.28
N LYS A 65 -14.28 -17.22 -14.69
CA LYS A 65 -14.13 -18.29 -15.68
C LYS A 65 -14.61 -19.62 -15.11
N ALA A 66 -14.19 -20.00 -13.90
CA ALA A 66 -14.61 -21.25 -13.26
C ALA A 66 -16.15 -21.37 -13.20
N LYS A 67 -16.84 -20.32 -12.74
CA LYS A 67 -18.32 -20.27 -12.73
C LYS A 67 -18.98 -20.39 -14.10
N LYS A 68 -18.26 -20.07 -15.19
CA LYS A 68 -18.77 -20.17 -16.57
C LYS A 68 -18.69 -21.59 -17.14
N TYR A 69 -17.89 -22.47 -16.54
CA TYR A 69 -17.69 -23.86 -16.98
C TYR A 69 -18.27 -24.90 -16.00
N ASP A 70 -18.91 -24.46 -14.90
CA ASP A 70 -19.67 -25.31 -13.96
C ASP A 70 -21.12 -25.59 -14.41
N PHE A 71 -21.40 -25.52 -15.72
CA PHE A 71 -22.71 -25.88 -16.32
C PHE A 71 -22.54 -26.92 -17.41
#